data_AF-A0AAN9AV48-F1
#
_entry.id   AF-A0AAN9AV48-F1
#
_cell.length_a   1.000
_cell.length_b   1.000
_cell.length_c   1.000
_cell.angle_alpha   90.00
_cell.angle_beta   90.00
_cell.angle_gamma   90.00
#
_symmetry.space_group_name_H-M   'P 1'
#
loop_
_entity.id
_entity.type
_entity.pdbx_description
1 polymer ?
#
loop_
_entity_poly.entity_id
_entity_poly.type
_entity_poly.pdbx_seq_one_letter_code
_entity_poly.pdbx_strand_id
1 'polypeptide(L)'
;MCADNTSGCIPTDFMCDGDYHCADRSDEDPEMCREHICRPFKLKCANNVQCIYATWRCDGDPDCADDSDEDPEMCKKTCLSGNWMCADNTSGCIPTDFMCDGDYHCADRSDEDPEMCREHICRPFKLKCANNVQCIYATWRCDGDPDCADDSDEDPEMCSQERK
;
A
#
# COMPACT_ATOMS: atom_id res chain seq x y z
N MET A 1 23.30 6.90 -26.15
CA MET A 1 24.59 7.08 -26.87
C MET A 1 25.31 8.16 -26.12
N CYS A 2 26.59 7.97 -25.80
CA CYS A 2 27.38 9.04 -25.19
C CYS A 2 27.50 10.21 -26.15
N ALA A 3 27.45 11.44 -25.64
CA ALA A 3 27.46 12.66 -26.46
C ALA A 3 28.77 12.84 -27.23
N ASP A 4 29.89 12.36 -26.69
CA ASP A 4 31.21 12.44 -27.31
C ASP A 4 31.42 11.57 -28.56
N ASN A 5 30.51 10.64 -28.88
CA ASN A 5 30.64 9.63 -29.96
C ASN A 5 31.94 8.78 -29.91
N THR A 6 32.81 8.99 -28.92
CA THR A 6 34.07 8.26 -28.72
C THR A 6 33.95 7.17 -27.66
N SER A 7 33.00 7.29 -26.73
CA SER A 7 32.76 6.34 -25.63
C SER A 7 31.86 5.15 -25.98
N GLY A 8 31.31 5.10 -27.20
CA GLY A 8 30.43 4.01 -27.64
C GLY A 8 28.97 4.16 -27.17
N CYS A 9 28.18 3.12 -27.44
CA CYS A 9 26.76 3.08 -27.04
C CYS A 9 26.61 2.36 -25.70
N ILE A 10 26.00 3.02 -24.72
CA ILE A 10 25.54 2.37 -23.50
C ILE A 10 24.10 1.84 -23.63
N PRO A 11 23.73 0.76 -22.92
CA PRO A 11 22.35 0.36 -22.72
C PRO A 11 21.49 1.53 -22.21
N THR A 12 20.23 1.60 -22.65
CA THR A 12 19.33 2.67 -22.18
C THR A 12 18.95 2.54 -20.70
N ASP A 13 19.22 1.40 -20.06
CA ASP A 13 19.08 1.25 -18.61
C ASP A 13 20.10 2.07 -17.82
N PHE A 14 21.26 2.35 -18.43
CA PHE A 14 22.39 3.08 -17.84
C PHE A 14 22.38 4.58 -18.16
N MET A 15 21.30 5.10 -18.73
CA MET A 15 21.12 6.55 -18.82
C MET A 15 20.37 7.03 -17.59
N CYS A 16 20.91 8.06 -16.96
CA CYS A 16 20.34 8.72 -15.80
C CYS A 16 20.10 7.74 -14.64
N ASP A 17 20.91 6.71 -14.48
CA ASP A 17 20.77 5.74 -13.38
C ASP A 17 21.59 6.10 -12.14
N GLY A 18 22.33 7.21 -12.20
CA GLY A 18 23.14 7.73 -11.10
C GLY A 18 24.61 7.34 -11.19
N ASP A 19 24.99 6.49 -12.16
CA ASP A 19 26.35 5.99 -12.33
C ASP A 19 26.95 6.47 -13.66
N TYR A 20 28.23 6.87 -13.65
CA TYR A 20 28.92 7.32 -14.87
C TYR A 20 29.41 6.15 -15.72
N HIS A 21 28.72 5.91 -16.83
CA HIS A 21 29.06 4.90 -17.84
C HIS A 21 29.71 5.52 -19.08
N CYS A 22 29.45 6.78 -19.40
CA CYS A 22 30.15 7.50 -20.45
C CYS A 22 31.42 8.19 -19.92
N ALA A 23 32.48 8.25 -20.74
CA ALA A 23 33.73 8.91 -20.32
C ALA A 23 33.56 10.43 -20.16
N ASP A 24 32.66 11.02 -20.95
CA ASP A 24 32.24 12.41 -20.86
C ASP A 24 31.12 12.64 -19.83
N ARG A 25 30.63 11.58 -19.18
CA ARG A 25 29.55 11.61 -18.17
C ARG A 25 28.22 12.13 -18.70
N SER A 26 28.05 12.15 -20.02
CA SER A 26 26.84 12.67 -20.67
C SER A 26 25.58 11.86 -20.39
N ASP A 27 25.74 10.61 -19.93
CA ASP A 27 24.66 9.75 -19.49
C ASP A 27 24.00 10.22 -18.20
N GLU A 28 24.69 11.02 -17.39
CA GLU A 28 24.19 11.60 -16.13
C GLU A 28 24.12 13.14 -16.20
N ASP A 29 24.10 13.72 -17.41
CA ASP A 29 23.97 15.16 -17.58
C ASP A 29 22.56 15.64 -17.19
N PRO A 30 22.41 16.62 -16.28
CA PRO A 30 21.12 17.08 -15.81
C PRO A 30 20.20 17.66 -16.90
N GLU A 31 20.74 18.31 -17.93
CA GLU A 31 19.91 18.86 -19.02
C GLU A 31 19.37 17.74 -19.90
N MET A 32 20.21 16.75 -20.22
CA MET A 32 19.77 15.56 -20.96
C MET A 32 18.79 14.71 -20.15
N CYS A 33 19.05 14.49 -18.87
CA CYS A 33 18.23 13.64 -18.02
C CYS A 33 16.84 14.24 -17.74
N ARG A 34 16.69 15.57 -17.72
CA ARG A 34 15.37 16.22 -17.60
C ARG A 34 14.42 15.90 -18.74
N GLU A 35 14.93 15.80 -19.96
CA GLU A 35 14.15 15.44 -21.16
C GLU A 35 14.10 13.90 -21.37
N HIS A 36 14.96 13.14 -20.68
CA HIS A 36 14.98 11.68 -20.79
C HIS A 36 13.72 11.04 -20.19
N ILE A 37 13.16 10.05 -20.90
CA ILE A 37 12.02 9.26 -20.45
C ILE A 37 12.55 7.94 -19.90
N CYS A 38 12.37 7.73 -18.59
CA CYS A 38 12.73 6.47 -17.93
C CYS A 38 11.98 5.28 -18.55
N ARG A 39 12.57 4.09 -18.46
CA ARG A 39 11.90 2.85 -18.91
C ARG A 39 10.65 2.54 -18.08
N PRO A 40 9.69 1.73 -18.60
CA PRO A 40 8.41 1.46 -17.92
C PRO A 40 8.47 0.90 -16.49
N PHE A 41 9.58 0.28 -16.09
CA PHE A 41 9.79 -0.27 -14.74
C PHE A 41 10.69 0.60 -13.86
N LYS A 42 11.13 1.75 -14.37
CA LYS A 42 11.87 2.77 -13.65
C LYS A 42 10.99 3.99 -13.43
N LEU A 43 11.17 4.68 -12.31
CA LEU A 43 10.51 5.93 -11.98
C LEU A 43 11.54 7.07 -12.05
N LYS A 44 11.06 8.28 -12.33
CA LYS A 44 11.89 9.48 -12.35
C LYS A 44 11.83 10.17 -10.99
N CYS A 45 12.99 10.45 -10.38
CA CYS A 45 13.08 11.18 -9.12
C CYS A 45 12.46 12.59 -9.23
N ALA A 46 12.10 13.21 -8.11
CA ALA A 46 11.38 14.49 -8.10
C ALA A 46 12.16 15.63 -8.75
N ASN A 47 13.49 15.62 -8.61
CA ASN A 47 14.41 16.54 -9.31
C ASN A 47 14.47 16.37 -10.84
N ASN A 48 13.83 15.33 -11.40
CA ASN A 48 13.81 14.97 -12.81
C ASN A 48 15.20 14.68 -13.44
N VAL A 49 16.22 14.32 -12.66
CA VAL A 49 17.56 14.05 -13.21
C VAL A 49 18.01 12.59 -13.10
N GLN A 50 17.25 11.73 -12.42
CA GLN A 50 17.62 10.34 -12.19
C GLN A 50 16.41 9.40 -12.34
N CYS A 51 16.67 8.18 -12.78
CA CYS A 51 15.74 7.08 -13.01
C CYS A 51 16.11 5.87 -12.13
N ILE A 52 15.34 5.64 -11.06
CA ILE A 52 15.50 4.49 -10.16
C ILE A 52 14.46 3.40 -10.46
N TYR A 53 14.61 2.19 -9.92
CA TYR A 53 13.59 1.15 -10.10
C TYR A 53 12.29 1.52 -9.38
N ALA A 54 11.14 1.21 -9.98
CA ALA A 54 9.82 1.44 -9.37
C ALA A 54 9.67 0.79 -7.98
N THR A 55 10.40 -0.31 -7.74
CA THR A 55 10.42 -1.03 -6.47
C THR A 55 11.23 -0.36 -5.37
N TRP A 56 12.09 0.60 -5.72
CA TRP A 56 12.94 1.38 -4.81
C TRP A 56 12.25 2.63 -4.26
N ARG A 57 10.98 2.85 -4.64
CA ARG A 57 10.20 3.91 -4.02
C ARG A 57 9.71 3.48 -2.66
N CYS A 58 10.11 4.19 -1.61
CA CYS A 58 9.69 3.96 -0.23
C CYS A 58 10.07 2.57 0.27
N ASP A 59 11.28 2.13 -0.08
CA ASP A 59 11.84 0.86 0.38
C ASP A 59 12.76 1.03 1.61
N GLY A 60 12.99 2.28 2.01
CA GLY A 60 13.69 2.65 3.24
C GLY A 60 15.15 3.03 3.02
N ASP A 61 15.66 2.95 1.79
CA ASP A 61 17.00 3.39 1.40
C ASP A 61 16.88 4.61 0.45
N PRO A 62 17.72 5.66 0.62
CA PRO A 62 17.71 6.79 -0.29
C PRO A 62 18.43 6.43 -1.60
N ASP A 63 17.67 6.12 -2.65
CA ASP A 63 18.20 5.80 -3.98
C ASP A 63 18.17 7.00 -4.94
N CYS A 64 17.24 7.94 -4.75
CA CYS A 64 17.31 9.22 -5.45
C CYS A 64 18.37 10.13 -4.82
N ALA A 65 19.14 10.84 -5.66
CA ALA A 65 20.13 11.82 -5.19
C ALA A 65 19.55 13.02 -4.42
N ASP A 66 18.22 13.20 -4.48
CA ASP A 66 17.46 14.19 -3.70
C ASP A 66 16.59 13.58 -2.58
N ASP A 67 16.78 12.28 -2.29
CA ASP A 67 16.02 11.50 -1.29
C ASP A 67 14.49 11.50 -1.53
N SER A 68 14.04 11.86 -2.74
CA SER A 68 12.62 12.07 -3.04
C SER A 68 11.80 10.79 -3.14
N ASP A 69 12.47 9.67 -3.33
CA ASP A 69 11.90 8.33 -3.27
C ASP A 69 11.50 7.91 -1.86
N GLU A 70 12.10 8.51 -0.83
CA GLU A 70 11.81 8.30 0.59
C GLU A 70 11.04 9.48 1.22
N ASP A 71 10.63 10.46 0.41
CA ASP A 71 9.85 11.60 0.90
C ASP A 71 8.49 11.12 1.46
N PRO A 72 8.12 11.47 2.71
CA PRO A 72 6.90 11.00 3.33
C PRO A 72 5.62 11.38 2.56
N GLU A 73 5.58 12.52 1.86
CA GLU A 73 4.42 12.92 1.06
C GLU A 73 4.33 12.09 -0.22
N MET A 74 5.47 11.76 -0.85
CA MET A 74 5.53 10.84 -1.99
C MET A 74 5.32 9.38 -1.60
N CYS A 75 5.63 9.04 -0.35
CA CYS A 75 5.46 7.71 0.25
C CYS A 75 4.13 7.49 0.94
N LYS A 76 3.22 8.46 0.88
CA LYS A 76 1.80 8.25 1.21
C LYS A 76 1.21 7.24 0.24
N LYS A 77 1.33 5.96 0.57
CA LYS A 77 0.63 4.87 -0.10
C LYS A 77 -0.86 5.12 0.10
N THR A 78 -1.51 5.68 -0.91
CA THR A 78 -2.97 5.77 -0.89
C THR A 78 -3.48 4.42 -1.36
N CYS A 79 -4.16 3.69 -0.47
CA CYS A 79 -4.79 2.45 -0.86
C CYS A 79 -5.80 2.70 -1.98
N LEU A 80 -5.91 1.76 -2.92
CA LEU A 80 -6.97 1.77 -3.93
C LEU A 80 -8.33 1.88 -3.25
N SER A 81 -9.32 2.49 -3.92
CA SER A 81 -10.68 2.56 -3.40
C SER A 81 -11.19 1.15 -3.06
N GLY A 82 -11.68 0.97 -1.83
CA GLY A 82 -12.11 -0.32 -1.32
C GLY A 82 -11.06 -1.07 -0.48
N ASN A 83 -9.84 -0.56 -0.41
CA ASN A 83 -8.80 -1.05 0.50
C ASN A 83 -8.56 -0.03 1.63
N TRP A 84 -8.08 -0.52 2.77
CA TRP A 84 -7.72 0.25 3.95
C TRP A 84 -6.23 0.06 4.26
N MET A 85 -5.59 1.11 4.76
CA MET A 85 -4.16 1.12 5.07
C MET A 85 -3.95 0.74 6.53
N CYS A 86 -3.11 -0.27 6.78
CA CYS A 86 -2.69 -0.62 8.14
C CYS A 86 -2.09 0.60 8.86
N ALA A 87 -2.30 0.71 10.16
CA ALA A 87 -1.94 1.91 10.92
C ALA A 87 -0.43 2.18 10.98
N ASP A 88 0.39 1.12 10.90
CA ASP A 88 1.84 1.21 10.75
C ASP A 88 2.30 1.82 9.42
N ASN A 89 1.42 1.95 8.43
CA ASN A 89 1.68 2.39 7.05
C ASN A 89 2.75 1.58 6.28
N THR A 90 3.39 0.60 6.92
CA THR A 90 4.44 -0.25 6.35
C THR A 90 3.92 -1.61 5.92
N SER A 91 2.87 -2.13 6.59
CA SER A 91 2.26 -3.44 6.29
C SER A 91 1.42 -3.45 5.01
N GLY A 92 1.19 -2.28 4.40
CA GLY A 92 0.47 -2.15 3.14
C GLY A 92 -1.04 -1.96 3.31
N CYS A 93 -1.79 -2.38 2.30
CA CYS A 93 -3.22 -2.18 2.19
C CYS A 93 -3.96 -3.51 2.23
N ILE A 94 -4.97 -3.62 3.07
CA ILE A 94 -5.89 -4.76 3.12
C ILE A 94 -7.24 -4.39 2.49
N PRO A 95 -8.01 -5.33 1.94
CA PRO A 95 -9.40 -5.08 1.58
C PRO A 95 -10.19 -4.55 2.78
N THR A 96 -11.06 -3.55 2.59
CA THR A 96 -11.94 -3.05 3.67
C THR A 96 -12.88 -4.12 4.24
N ASP A 97 -13.11 -5.21 3.52
CA ASP A 97 -13.87 -6.37 4.02
C ASP A 97 -13.13 -7.13 5.12
N PHE A 98 -11.81 -7.01 5.20
CA PHE A 98 -10.94 -7.68 6.18
C PHE A 98 -10.67 -6.80 7.41
N MET A 99 -11.31 -5.65 7.51
CA MET A 99 -11.28 -4.91 8.78
C MET A 99 -12.31 -5.48 9.73
N CYS A 100 -11.87 -5.72 10.97
CA CYS A 100 -12.70 -6.16 12.08
C CYS A 100 -13.46 -7.45 11.74
N ASP A 101 -12.92 -8.34 10.92
CA ASP A 101 -13.55 -9.60 10.57
C ASP A 101 -13.18 -10.75 11.53
N GLY A 102 -12.26 -10.49 12.46
CA GLY A 102 -11.82 -11.42 13.50
C GLY A 102 -10.46 -12.06 13.22
N ASP A 103 -9.85 -11.78 12.06
CA ASP A 103 -8.56 -12.32 11.66
C ASP A 103 -7.51 -11.21 11.47
N TYR A 104 -6.26 -11.46 11.86
CA TYR A 104 -5.18 -10.49 11.71
C TYR A 104 -4.59 -10.51 10.30
N HIS A 105 -4.84 -9.46 9.54
CA HIS A 105 -4.33 -9.25 8.18
C HIS A 105 -3.21 -8.21 8.13
N CYS A 106 -3.21 -7.22 9.04
CA CYS A 106 -2.09 -6.30 9.19
C CYS A 106 -0.98 -6.91 10.08
N ALA A 107 0.29 -6.60 9.79
CA ALA A 107 1.38 -7.12 10.63
C ALA A 107 1.37 -6.47 12.03
N ASP A 108 0.88 -5.24 12.13
CA ASP A 108 0.64 -4.52 13.38
C ASP A 108 -0.71 -4.85 14.03
N ARG A 109 -1.54 -5.68 13.38
CA ARG A 109 -2.88 -6.10 13.84
C ARG A 109 -3.88 -4.95 14.01
N SER A 110 -3.59 -3.81 13.38
CA SER A 110 -4.44 -2.61 13.48
C SER A 110 -5.82 -2.79 12.88
N ASP A 111 -5.98 -3.76 11.97
CA ASP A 111 -7.25 -4.14 11.37
C ASP A 111 -8.26 -4.75 12.35
N GLU A 112 -7.78 -5.26 13.47
CA GLU A 112 -8.59 -5.86 14.55
C GLU A 112 -8.44 -5.09 15.88
N ASP A 113 -7.98 -3.83 15.81
CA ASP A 113 -7.87 -2.98 16.99
C ASP A 113 -9.27 -2.57 17.52
N PRO A 114 -9.59 -2.82 18.81
CA PRO A 114 -10.92 -2.52 19.35
C PRO A 114 -11.33 -1.06 19.29
N GLU A 115 -10.40 -0.11 19.39
CA GLU A 115 -10.73 1.33 19.31
C GLU A 115 -11.11 1.70 17.88
N MET A 116 -10.34 1.22 16.88
CA MET A 116 -10.65 1.44 15.47
C MET A 116 -11.94 0.73 15.05
N CYS A 117 -12.14 -0.52 15.49
CA CYS A 117 -13.29 -1.31 15.14
C CYS A 117 -14.61 -0.78 15.71
N ARG A 118 -14.59 -0.09 16.86
CA ARG A 118 -15.80 0.56 17.40
C ARG A 118 -16.33 1.66 16.50
N GLU A 119 -15.45 2.44 15.88
CA GLU A 119 -15.85 3.50 14.94
C GLU A 119 -16.07 2.97 13.52
N HIS A 120 -15.55 1.78 13.20
CA HIS A 120 -15.73 1.16 11.89
C HIS A 120 -17.20 0.81 11.59
N ILE A 121 -17.64 1.12 10.37
CA ILE A 121 -18.97 0.76 9.86
C ILE A 121 -18.80 -0.48 8.97
N CYS A 122 -19.37 -1.60 9.40
CA CYS A 122 -19.38 -2.83 8.63
C CYS A 122 -20.03 -2.63 7.25
N ARG A 123 -19.59 -3.42 6.26
CA ARG A 123 -20.22 -3.43 4.93
C ARG A 123 -21.71 -3.81 4.98
N PRO A 124 -22.52 -3.41 3.99
CA PRO A 124 -23.99 -3.64 4.01
C PRO A 124 -24.44 -5.09 4.16
N PHE A 125 -23.60 -6.07 3.82
CA PHE A 125 -23.90 -7.51 3.92
C PHE A 125 -23.28 -8.17 5.17
N LYS A 126 -22.59 -7.38 6.00
CA LYS A 126 -22.04 -7.79 7.29
C LYS A 126 -22.85 -7.14 8.41
N LEU A 127 -22.92 -7.81 9.56
CA LEU A 127 -23.51 -7.28 10.78
C LEU A 127 -22.40 -7.01 11.80
N LYS A 128 -22.63 -6.03 12.68
CA LYS A 128 -21.71 -5.73 13.78
C LYS A 128 -22.14 -6.50 15.02
N CYS A 129 -21.22 -7.25 15.63
CA CYS A 129 -21.46 -7.97 16.89
C CYS A 129 -21.85 -7.01 18.02
N ALA A 130 -22.48 -7.52 19.08
CA ALA A 130 -22.99 -6.69 20.18
C ALA A 130 -21.87 -5.93 20.92
N ASN A 131 -20.68 -6.51 21.02
CA ASN A 131 -19.47 -5.88 21.55
C ASN A 131 -18.93 -4.70 20.71
N ASN A 132 -19.50 -4.44 19.52
CA ASN A 132 -19.10 -3.39 18.58
C ASN A 132 -17.65 -3.47 18.08
N VAL A 133 -16.98 -4.63 18.15
CA VAL A 133 -15.57 -4.75 17.72
C VAL A 133 -15.36 -5.71 16.55
N GLN A 134 -16.41 -6.42 16.10
CA GLN A 134 -16.29 -7.39 15.02
C GLN A 134 -17.48 -7.30 14.05
N CYS A 135 -17.22 -7.59 12.77
CA CYS A 135 -18.12 -7.59 11.63
C CYS A 135 -18.18 -8.98 11.00
N ILE A 136 -19.26 -9.73 11.25
CA ILE A 136 -19.51 -11.05 10.68
C ILE A 136 -20.51 -10.97 9.52
N TYR A 137 -20.66 -12.02 8.71
CA TYR A 137 -21.64 -12.02 7.63
C TYR A 137 -23.07 -12.04 8.18
N ALA A 138 -24.00 -11.28 7.56
CA ALA A 138 -25.40 -11.25 7.98
C ALA A 138 -26.07 -12.64 8.01
N THR A 139 -25.59 -13.57 7.20
CA THR A 139 -26.06 -14.96 7.13
C THR A 139 -25.62 -15.85 8.29
N TRP A 140 -24.62 -15.41 9.05
CA TRP A 140 -24.05 -16.13 10.19
C TRP A 140 -24.80 -15.84 11.50
N ARG A 141 -25.71 -14.88 11.49
CA ARG A 141 -26.56 -14.65 12.65
C ARG A 141 -27.56 -15.81 12.81
N CYS A 142 -27.50 -16.48 13.96
CA CYS A 142 -28.41 -17.57 14.35
C CYS A 142 -28.32 -18.79 13.44
N ASP A 143 -27.12 -19.08 12.92
CA ASP A 143 -26.87 -20.24 12.07
C ASP A 143 -26.46 -21.49 12.88
N GLY A 144 -26.19 -21.31 14.17
CA GLY A 144 -25.90 -22.36 15.14
C GLY A 144 -24.42 -22.50 15.50
N ASP A 145 -23.54 -21.71 14.88
CA ASP A 145 -22.12 -21.63 15.19
C ASP A 145 -21.77 -20.23 15.75
N PRO A 146 -20.97 -20.12 16.83
CA PRO A 146 -20.58 -18.81 17.37
C PRO A 146 -19.48 -18.18 16.51
N ASP A 147 -19.84 -17.16 15.73
CA ASP A 147 -18.91 -16.41 14.88
C ASP A 147 -18.47 -15.07 15.49
N CYS A 148 -19.32 -14.46 16.32
CA CYS A 148 -18.90 -13.31 17.11
C CYS A 148 -18.00 -13.75 18.27
N ALA A 149 -16.95 -12.98 18.57
CA ALA A 149 -16.07 -13.22 19.72
C ALA A 149 -16.78 -13.11 21.08
N ASP A 150 -17.98 -12.51 21.12
CA ASP A 150 -18.86 -12.44 22.28
C ASP A 150 -20.08 -13.36 22.20
N ASP A 151 -20.13 -14.27 21.22
CA ASP A 151 -21.23 -15.22 20.94
C ASP A 151 -22.60 -14.54 20.73
N SER A 152 -22.62 -13.22 20.45
CA SER A 152 -23.85 -12.42 20.42
C SER A 152 -24.74 -12.69 19.21
N ASP A 153 -24.19 -13.30 18.17
CA ASP A 153 -24.87 -13.77 16.97
C ASP A 153 -25.75 -14.99 17.23
N GLU A 154 -25.44 -15.78 18.26
CA GLU A 154 -26.21 -16.97 18.69
C GLU A 154 -27.04 -16.71 19.97
N ASP A 155 -27.13 -15.45 20.41
CA ASP A 155 -27.92 -15.09 21.58
C ASP A 155 -29.42 -15.39 21.34
N PRO A 156 -30.08 -16.20 22.19
CA PRO A 156 -31.47 -16.57 22.00
C PRO A 156 -32.45 -15.38 21.97
N GLU A 157 -32.19 -14.30 22.71
CA GLU A 157 -33.06 -13.12 22.71
C GLU A 157 -32.94 -12.32 21.40
N MET A 158 -31.75 -12.31 20.80
CA MET A 158 -31.49 -11.71 19.48
C MET A 158 -32.05 -12.58 18.34
N CYS A 159 -31.88 -13.90 18.43
CA CYS A 159 -32.36 -14.86 17.43
C CYS A 159 -33.88 -15.06 17.43
N SER A 160 -34.54 -14.83 18.56
CA SER A 160 -35.99 -14.96 18.67
C SER A 160 -36.78 -13.87 17.94
N GLN A 161 -36.11 -12.78 17.51
CA GLN A 161 -36.76 -11.63 16.87
C GLN A 161 -36.84 -11.72 15.33
N GLU A 162 -36.21 -12.72 14.71
CA GLU A 162 -36.11 -12.88 13.24
C GLU A 162 -37.17 -13.80 12.63
N ARG A 163 -38.15 -14.28 13.41
CA ARG A 163 -39.33 -14.98 12.86
C ARG A 163 -40.45 -14.00 12.53
N LYS A 164 -40.44 -13.42 11.33
CA LYS A 164 -41.65 -12.90 10.67
C LYS A 164 -41.65 -13.14 9.17
#